data_AF-A0AAQ5Y5V9-F1
#
_entry.id   AF-A0AAQ5Y5V9-F1
#
_cell.length_a   1.000
_cell.length_b   1.000
_cell.length_c   1.000
_cell.angle_alpha   90.00
_cell.angle_beta   90.00
_cell.angle_gamma   90.00
#
_symmetry.space_group_name_H-M   'P 1'
#
loop_
_entity.id
_entity.type
_entity.pdbx_description
1 polymer ?
#
loop_
_entity_poly.entity_id
_entity_poly.type
_entity_poly.pdbx_seq_one_letter_code
_entity_poly.pdbx_strand_id
1 'polypeptide(L)'
;MLAPMRLYTLSKRHFVLVFVVFLICFGLTVFIGIAGTADKHTEQVTGPFNLVSAPLTTYNQQLWLTCVMQAQNSNSKYTELAVYHVYIHKILLIYICRPYSKNGNKCDEIIVLHLGYLNYTRYQVSVSFKGLENITYEIKVKFVWKTYNPTFSQVEIWFRFVFVVLTFMVTCMFAHSLRKFSMRDWGIEQKWMSILLPLLLLYNDPFFPLSFLVNSWFPGTLDAFFQALFLCALLLFWLCVYHGIRVQGERKFLTFYLPKLIIVGLLWLSAVTLGIWQTVNELQDPTYLYKMDIANFQGMKVFFLIVVSFYILYLIFLIVRACSELKNMPYSDLRLKFLTALTFVVLVISMVILYLRFGAKALQDNFVAELGCSLIPDIPAEFLSFYGLLNFYLYTLAFVYSPSKNALYDSQLKDNPAFSMLNDSDDEVIYGSDYEDMPLQNGRAIKATAKYQDETDSD
;
A
#
# COMPACT_ATOMS: atom_id res chain seq x y z
N MET A 1 16.45 11.46 27.37
CA MET A 1 16.15 10.04 27.67
C MET A 1 15.01 9.62 26.76
N LEU A 2 15.06 8.48 26.04
CA LEU A 2 13.99 8.17 25.07
C LEU A 2 12.66 7.85 25.77
N ALA A 3 11.55 8.36 25.24
CA ALA A 3 10.22 8.05 25.75
C ALA A 3 9.91 6.53 25.65
N PRO A 4 9.59 5.83 26.76
CA PRO A 4 9.38 4.39 26.74
C PRO A 4 8.08 4.04 25.98
N MET A 5 8.22 3.13 25.02
CA MET A 5 7.13 2.68 24.13
C MET A 5 6.34 1.55 24.79
N ARG A 6 5.03 1.46 24.48
CA ARG A 6 4.17 0.36 24.94
C ARG A 6 4.70 -1.02 24.59
N LEU A 7 5.41 -1.14 23.47
CA LEU A 7 6.04 -2.40 23.03
C LEU A 7 6.80 -3.12 24.16
N TYR A 8 7.50 -2.37 25.02
CA TYR A 8 8.31 -2.95 26.10
C TYR A 8 7.52 -3.42 27.30
N THR A 9 6.28 -2.94 27.44
CA THR A 9 5.39 -3.27 28.56
C THR A 9 4.35 -4.35 28.18
N LEU A 10 4.31 -4.76 26.91
CA LEU A 10 3.33 -5.73 26.42
C LEU A 10 3.75 -7.17 26.77
N SER A 11 2.90 -7.87 27.51
CA SER A 11 3.04 -9.32 27.70
C SER A 11 2.87 -10.09 26.38
N LYS A 12 3.43 -11.31 26.32
CA LYS A 12 3.31 -12.22 25.16
C LYS A 12 1.86 -12.46 24.72
N ARG A 13 0.90 -12.52 25.66
CA ARG A 13 -0.54 -12.69 25.36
C ARG A 13 -1.14 -11.46 24.68
N HIS A 14 -0.82 -10.26 25.17
CA HIS A 14 -1.29 -9.02 24.57
C HIS A 14 -0.68 -8.81 23.19
N PHE A 15 0.57 -9.22 23.01
CA PHE A 15 1.25 -9.21 21.71
C PHE A 15 0.50 -10.05 20.67
N VAL A 16 0.20 -11.32 20.98
CA VAL A 16 -0.58 -12.19 20.08
C VAL A 16 -1.97 -11.63 19.80
N LEU A 17 -2.62 -11.05 20.81
CA LEU A 17 -3.95 -10.45 20.66
C LEU A 17 -3.94 -9.31 19.63
N VAL A 18 -2.90 -8.45 19.61
CA VAL A 18 -2.78 -7.37 18.62
C VAL A 18 -2.72 -7.93 17.19
N PHE A 19 -1.98 -9.02 16.96
CA PHE A 19 -1.92 -9.68 15.66
C PHE A 19 -3.25 -10.33 15.26
N VAL A 20 -3.94 -10.96 16.20
CA VAL A 20 -5.26 -11.57 15.93
C VAL A 20 -6.28 -10.49 15.58
N VAL A 21 -6.32 -9.38 16.33
CA VAL A 21 -7.20 -8.24 16.03
C VAL A 21 -6.89 -7.66 14.65
N PHE A 22 -5.60 -7.50 14.31
CA PHE A 22 -5.18 -7.06 12.99
C PHE A 22 -5.72 -7.97 11.87
N LEU A 23 -5.57 -9.29 12.00
CA LEU A 23 -6.05 -10.25 11.00
C LEU A 23 -7.58 -10.28 10.89
N ILE A 24 -8.30 -10.16 12.01
CA ILE A 24 -9.77 -10.09 12.01
C ILE A 24 -10.24 -8.81 11.30
N CYS A 25 -9.67 -7.66 11.66
CA CYS A 25 -10.00 -6.37 11.04
C CYS A 25 -9.71 -6.38 9.53
N PHE A 26 -8.57 -6.94 9.12
CA PHE A 26 -8.24 -7.13 7.72
C PHE A 26 -9.23 -8.09 7.01
N GLY A 27 -9.56 -9.23 7.62
CA GLY A 27 -10.53 -10.18 7.08
C GLY A 27 -11.91 -9.57 6.84
N LEU A 28 -12.38 -8.70 7.73
CA LEU A 28 -13.62 -7.95 7.55
C LEU A 28 -13.57 -7.03 6.33
N THR A 29 -12.45 -6.35 6.07
CA THR A 29 -12.32 -5.50 4.87
C THR A 29 -12.31 -6.30 3.57
N VAL A 30 -11.68 -7.47 3.56
CA VAL A 30 -11.70 -8.36 2.39
C VAL A 30 -13.14 -8.83 2.09
N PHE A 31 -13.89 -9.19 3.13
CA PHE A 31 -15.27 -9.67 2.98
C PHE A 31 -16.19 -8.58 2.40
N ILE A 32 -16.08 -7.34 2.89
CA ILE A 32 -16.81 -6.19 2.35
C ILE A 32 -16.46 -5.97 0.87
N GLY A 33 -15.20 -6.20 0.51
CA GLY A 33 -14.70 -6.01 -0.84
C GLY A 33 -15.23 -7.04 -1.84
N ILE A 34 -15.40 -8.30 -1.42
CA ILE A 34 -15.95 -9.38 -2.25
C ILE A 34 -17.40 -9.11 -2.62
N ALA A 35 -18.17 -8.46 -1.74
CA ALA A 35 -19.57 -8.12 -2.00
C ALA A 35 -19.76 -7.07 -3.11
N GLY A 36 -18.68 -6.42 -3.56
CA GLY A 36 -18.72 -5.26 -4.44
C GLY A 36 -18.62 -5.48 -5.95
N THR A 37 -18.92 -6.66 -6.49
CA THR A 37 -18.64 -6.98 -7.91
C THR A 37 -19.17 -5.94 -8.92
N ALA A 38 -18.37 -5.62 -9.92
CA ALA A 38 -18.75 -4.65 -10.95
C ALA A 38 -19.81 -5.16 -11.92
N ASP A 39 -20.64 -4.24 -12.41
CA ASP A 39 -21.68 -4.53 -13.40
C ASP A 39 -21.08 -4.62 -14.80
N LYS A 40 -21.35 -5.75 -15.48
CA LYS A 40 -20.93 -6.00 -16.86
C LYS A 40 -22.16 -6.09 -17.76
N HIS A 41 -22.35 -5.08 -18.60
CA HIS A 41 -23.38 -5.11 -19.64
C HIS A 41 -22.77 -5.50 -20.98
N THR A 42 -23.23 -6.62 -21.51
CA THR A 42 -22.73 -7.19 -22.76
C THR A 42 -23.74 -6.99 -23.88
N GLU A 43 -23.31 -6.38 -24.99
CA GLU A 43 -24.11 -6.25 -26.20
C GLU A 43 -23.38 -6.88 -27.38
N GLN A 44 -24.06 -7.76 -28.10
CA GLN A 44 -23.54 -8.39 -29.31
C GLN A 44 -24.31 -7.84 -30.51
N VAL A 45 -23.62 -7.09 -31.36
CA VAL A 45 -24.20 -6.41 -32.52
C VAL A 45 -23.43 -6.83 -33.78
N THR A 46 -24.11 -7.00 -34.91
CA THR A 46 -23.52 -7.27 -36.23
C THR A 46 -24.07 -6.28 -37.26
N GLY A 47 -23.20 -5.46 -37.87
CA GLY A 47 -23.59 -4.36 -38.78
C GLY A 47 -23.07 -3.00 -38.26
N PRO A 48 -23.46 -1.85 -38.84
CA PRO A 48 -22.98 -0.55 -38.37
C PRO A 48 -23.23 -0.43 -36.86
N PHE A 49 -22.13 -0.31 -36.10
CA PHE A 49 -22.13 -0.54 -34.66
C PHE A 49 -22.56 0.74 -33.93
N ASN A 50 -23.87 0.98 -33.91
CA ASN A 50 -24.48 2.03 -33.10
C ASN A 50 -24.83 1.45 -31.74
N LEU A 51 -24.00 1.73 -30.74
CA LEU A 51 -24.11 1.24 -29.38
C LEU A 51 -24.69 2.34 -28.50
N VAL A 52 -25.62 1.99 -27.62
CA VAL A 52 -26.23 2.92 -26.67
C VAL A 52 -25.98 2.40 -25.27
N SER A 53 -25.43 3.24 -24.41
CA SER A 53 -25.22 2.87 -23.01
C SER A 53 -26.55 2.74 -22.26
N ALA A 54 -26.57 1.88 -21.24
CA ALA A 54 -27.58 1.92 -20.19
C ALA A 54 -27.66 3.34 -19.56
N PRO A 55 -28.77 3.71 -18.91
CA PRO A 55 -28.84 4.96 -18.16
C PRO A 55 -27.79 4.97 -17.04
N LEU A 56 -26.88 5.94 -17.10
CA LEU A 56 -25.77 6.11 -16.16
C LEU A 56 -26.05 7.25 -15.19
N THR A 57 -25.45 7.13 -14.00
CA THR A 57 -25.43 8.14 -12.96
C THR A 57 -23.98 8.48 -12.62
N THR A 58 -23.74 9.56 -11.87
CA THR A 58 -22.41 9.91 -11.37
C THR A 58 -21.79 8.80 -10.50
N TYR A 59 -22.62 7.98 -9.84
CA TYR A 59 -22.18 6.82 -9.06
C TYR A 59 -21.53 5.70 -9.89
N ASN A 60 -21.69 5.71 -11.22
CA ASN A 60 -21.01 4.75 -12.10
C ASN A 60 -19.52 5.10 -12.32
N GLN A 61 -19.06 6.25 -11.81
CA GLN A 61 -17.68 6.80 -11.83
C GLN A 61 -17.06 6.94 -13.23
N GLN A 62 -16.78 5.82 -13.90
CA GLN A 62 -16.08 5.72 -15.17
C GLN A 62 -16.84 4.78 -16.13
N LEU A 63 -16.63 4.98 -17.43
CA LEU A 63 -17.22 4.15 -18.48
C LEU A 63 -16.15 3.65 -19.43
N TRP A 64 -16.11 2.33 -19.63
CA TRP A 64 -15.28 1.70 -20.64
C TRP A 64 -16.14 1.03 -21.69
N LEU A 65 -15.78 1.25 -22.95
CA LEU A 65 -16.24 0.44 -24.06
C LEU A 65 -15.08 -0.43 -24.53
N THR A 66 -15.27 -1.73 -24.42
CA THR A 66 -14.29 -2.73 -24.85
C THR A 66 -14.86 -3.55 -25.99
N CYS A 67 -13.98 -4.01 -26.86
CA CYS A 67 -14.30 -4.79 -28.03
C CYS A 67 -13.46 -6.07 -28.05
N VAL A 68 -14.12 -7.21 -28.20
CA VAL A 68 -13.47 -8.50 -28.43
C VAL A 68 -13.89 -9.00 -29.80
N MET A 69 -12.89 -9.24 -30.66
CA MET A 69 -13.11 -9.81 -31.98
C MET A 69 -12.90 -11.32 -31.93
N GLN A 70 -13.85 -12.06 -32.48
CA GLN A 70 -13.76 -13.50 -32.65
C GLN A 70 -13.81 -13.83 -34.14
N ALA A 71 -12.73 -14.44 -34.64
CA ALA A 71 -12.66 -14.91 -36.02
C ALA A 71 -13.17 -16.35 -36.07
N GLN A 72 -14.23 -16.58 -36.84
CA GLN A 72 -14.75 -17.92 -37.06
C GLN A 72 -13.97 -18.53 -38.24
N ASN A 73 -12.85 -19.19 -37.92
CA ASN A 73 -12.01 -19.99 -38.83
C ASN A 73 -10.96 -19.23 -39.67
N SER A 74 -9.82 -18.85 -39.06
CA SER A 74 -8.69 -18.22 -39.77
C SER A 74 -7.38 -19.03 -39.65
N ASN A 75 -6.90 -19.57 -40.77
CA ASN A 75 -5.50 -20.01 -40.94
C ASN A 75 -4.55 -18.83 -41.26
N SER A 76 -5.09 -17.64 -41.51
CA SER A 76 -4.33 -16.44 -41.79
C SER A 76 -3.93 -15.74 -40.50
N LYS A 77 -2.61 -15.57 -40.35
CA LYS A 77 -2.03 -14.60 -39.42
C LYS A 77 -2.23 -13.21 -40.04
N TYR A 78 -2.61 -12.25 -39.21
CA TYR A 78 -2.67 -10.81 -39.50
C TYR A 78 -3.91 -10.32 -40.26
N THR A 79 -4.76 -9.61 -39.53
CA THR A 79 -5.65 -8.58 -40.07
C THR A 79 -5.41 -7.29 -39.30
N GLU A 80 -4.81 -6.31 -39.98
CA GLU A 80 -4.73 -4.95 -39.46
C GLU A 80 -6.12 -4.34 -39.49
N LEU A 81 -6.68 -4.06 -38.32
CA LEU A 81 -8.08 -3.70 -38.14
C LEU A 81 -8.18 -2.35 -37.44
N ALA A 82 -8.32 -1.29 -38.24
CA ALA A 82 -8.37 0.07 -37.77
C ALA A 82 -9.80 0.49 -37.39
N VAL A 83 -9.99 0.86 -36.12
CA VAL A 83 -11.20 1.53 -35.61
C VAL A 83 -11.16 3.00 -36.00
N TYR A 84 -11.91 3.40 -37.02
CA TYR A 84 -11.68 4.66 -37.71
C TYR A 84 -12.55 5.83 -37.20
N HIS A 85 -13.75 5.54 -36.69
CA HIS A 85 -14.64 6.58 -36.15
C HIS A 85 -15.28 6.12 -34.85
N VAL A 86 -15.10 6.90 -33.78
CA VAL A 86 -15.86 6.83 -32.54
C VAL A 86 -16.62 8.15 -32.41
N TYR A 87 -17.93 8.13 -32.65
CA TYR A 87 -18.77 9.32 -32.50
C TYR A 87 -19.30 9.42 -31.09
N ILE A 88 -18.90 10.45 -30.35
CA ILE A 88 -19.52 10.82 -29.07
C ILE A 88 -20.06 12.23 -29.22
N HIS A 89 -21.39 12.37 -29.27
CA HIS A 89 -22.08 13.66 -29.24
C HIS A 89 -21.43 14.79 -30.09
N LYS A 90 -21.09 14.48 -31.36
CA LYS A 90 -20.46 15.37 -32.37
C LYS A 90 -18.93 15.55 -32.34
N ILE A 91 -18.19 14.83 -31.49
CA ILE A 91 -16.72 14.80 -31.55
C ILE A 91 -16.29 13.59 -32.39
N LEU A 92 -15.53 13.85 -33.45
CA LEU A 92 -14.94 12.85 -34.34
C LEU A 92 -13.55 12.50 -33.82
N LEU A 93 -13.39 11.34 -33.20
CA LEU A 93 -12.07 10.79 -32.88
C LEU A 93 -11.69 9.76 -33.95
N ILE A 94 -10.57 10.01 -34.64
CA ILE A 94 -10.01 9.15 -35.68
C ILE A 94 -8.91 8.30 -35.05
N TYR A 95 -8.97 6.98 -35.20
CA TYR A 95 -7.91 6.11 -34.71
C TYR A 95 -7.52 4.99 -35.68
N ILE A 96 -6.35 4.40 -35.41
CA ILE A 96 -5.82 3.22 -36.09
C ILE A 96 -5.44 2.24 -34.99
N CYS A 97 -6.32 1.28 -34.69
CA CYS A 97 -5.94 0.12 -33.87
C CYS A 97 -5.19 -0.90 -34.73
N ARG A 98 -4.13 -1.52 -34.19
CA ARG A 98 -3.47 -2.69 -34.78
C ARG A 98 -3.61 -3.86 -33.82
N PRO A 99 -4.55 -4.79 -34.04
CA PRO A 99 -4.63 -5.96 -33.19
C PRO A 99 -3.46 -6.91 -33.47
N TYR A 100 -2.69 -7.22 -32.43
CA TYR A 100 -1.70 -8.30 -32.47
C TYR A 100 -2.38 -9.56 -31.94
N SER A 101 -2.76 -10.49 -32.83
CA SER A 101 -3.33 -11.77 -32.42
C SER A 101 -2.21 -12.77 -32.10
N LYS A 102 -2.21 -13.29 -30.87
CA LYS A 102 -1.45 -14.48 -30.46
C LYS A 102 -2.35 -15.70 -30.67
N ASN A 103 -1.83 -16.73 -31.34
CA ASN A 103 -2.46 -18.03 -31.66
C ASN A 103 -3.80 -18.32 -30.94
N GLY A 104 -4.92 -18.12 -31.64
CA GLY A 104 -6.25 -18.50 -31.18
C GLY A 104 -7.38 -17.84 -31.99
N ASN A 105 -8.59 -18.40 -31.92
CA ASN A 105 -9.77 -17.85 -32.59
C ASN A 105 -10.35 -16.59 -31.90
N LYS A 106 -9.80 -16.17 -30.76
CA LYS A 106 -10.22 -14.99 -29.98
C LYS A 106 -9.05 -14.01 -29.88
N CYS A 107 -9.29 -12.76 -30.25
CA CYS A 107 -8.33 -11.67 -30.07
C CYS A 107 -8.34 -11.16 -28.62
N ASP A 108 -7.25 -10.52 -28.21
CA ASP A 108 -7.18 -9.79 -26.94
C ASP A 108 -8.21 -8.64 -26.92
N GLU A 109 -8.67 -8.30 -25.72
CA GLU A 109 -9.65 -7.22 -25.51
C GLU A 109 -9.03 -5.86 -25.86
N ILE A 110 -9.75 -5.10 -26.69
CA ILE A 110 -9.34 -3.76 -27.13
C ILE A 110 -10.23 -2.73 -26.44
N ILE A 111 -9.61 -1.76 -25.77
CA ILE A 111 -10.32 -0.60 -25.22
C ILE A 111 -10.60 0.37 -26.38
N VAL A 112 -11.88 0.54 -26.72
CA VAL A 112 -12.34 1.43 -27.81
C VAL A 112 -12.54 2.84 -27.30
N LEU A 113 -13.05 2.98 -26.08
CA LEU A 113 -13.31 4.26 -25.43
C LEU A 113 -13.15 4.11 -23.93
N HIS A 114 -12.51 5.11 -23.32
CA HIS A 114 -12.47 5.27 -21.87
C HIS A 114 -12.90 6.70 -21.52
N LEU A 115 -13.93 6.81 -20.68
CA LEU A 115 -14.37 8.09 -20.12
C LEU A 115 -14.13 8.08 -18.61
N GLY A 116 -13.23 8.94 -18.16
CA GLY A 116 -12.90 9.11 -16.75
C GLY A 116 -13.97 9.84 -15.93
N TYR A 117 -14.87 10.59 -16.58
CA TYR A 117 -15.96 11.34 -15.94
C TYR A 117 -17.25 11.25 -16.75
N LEU A 118 -18.38 11.08 -16.06
CA LEU A 118 -19.70 10.95 -16.67
C LEU A 118 -20.48 12.26 -16.55
N ASN A 119 -20.54 13.00 -17.65
CA ASN A 119 -21.29 14.26 -17.75
C ASN A 119 -22.75 14.05 -18.18
N TYR A 120 -23.06 12.91 -18.80
CA TYR A 120 -24.38 12.64 -19.39
C TYR A 120 -24.95 11.32 -18.89
N THR A 121 -26.27 11.21 -18.91
CA THR A 121 -27.00 10.01 -18.47
C THR A 121 -27.03 8.90 -19.52
N ARG A 122 -26.79 9.22 -20.80
CA ARG A 122 -26.72 8.24 -21.89
C ARG A 122 -25.64 8.65 -22.89
N TYR A 123 -24.87 7.67 -23.33
CA TYR A 123 -23.87 7.81 -24.36
C TYR A 123 -24.27 6.96 -25.57
N GLN A 124 -24.22 7.57 -26.75
CA GLN A 124 -24.36 6.88 -28.02
C GLN A 124 -23.00 6.88 -28.69
N VAL A 125 -22.50 5.70 -29.03
CA VAL A 125 -21.21 5.50 -29.69
C VAL A 125 -21.43 4.75 -30.99
N SER A 126 -21.07 5.40 -32.10
CA SER A 126 -21.03 4.76 -33.41
C SER A 126 -19.59 4.36 -33.71
N VAL A 127 -19.36 3.06 -33.92
CA VAL A 127 -18.05 2.49 -34.26
C VAL A 127 -18.06 2.02 -35.71
N SER A 128 -17.08 2.45 -36.51
CA SER A 128 -16.86 1.94 -37.87
C SER A 128 -15.46 1.35 -38.04
N PHE A 129 -15.37 0.14 -38.59
CA PHE A 129 -14.11 -0.51 -38.93
C PHE A 129 -13.81 -0.32 -40.42
N LYS A 130 -12.59 0.08 -40.75
CA LYS A 130 -12.12 0.18 -42.13
C LYS A 130 -11.34 -1.10 -42.48
N GLY A 131 -11.61 -1.68 -43.66
CA GLY A 131 -10.95 -2.90 -44.13
C GLY A 131 -11.66 -4.22 -43.81
N LEU A 132 -12.82 -4.18 -43.13
CA LEU A 132 -13.67 -5.36 -42.90
C LEU A 132 -14.42 -5.83 -44.17
N GLU A 133 -14.57 -4.94 -45.15
CA GLU A 133 -15.34 -5.16 -46.38
C GLU A 133 -14.69 -6.18 -47.33
N ASN A 134 -13.38 -6.41 -47.21
CA ASN A 134 -12.61 -7.23 -48.15
C ASN A 134 -12.20 -8.60 -47.57
N ILE A 135 -12.78 -8.98 -46.43
CA ILE A 135 -12.44 -10.19 -45.69
C ILE A 135 -13.47 -11.29 -45.99
N THR A 136 -13.01 -12.47 -46.40
CA THR A 136 -13.84 -13.63 -46.79
C THR A 136 -14.40 -14.45 -45.64
N TYR A 137 -14.02 -14.15 -44.39
CA TYR A 137 -14.51 -14.84 -43.18
C TYR A 137 -15.34 -13.90 -42.29
N GLU A 138 -16.36 -14.46 -41.64
CA GLU A 138 -17.24 -13.71 -40.74
C GLU A 138 -16.51 -13.39 -39.43
N ILE A 139 -16.25 -12.10 -39.19
CA ILE A 139 -15.71 -11.60 -37.92
C ILE A 139 -16.87 -11.20 -37.03
N LYS A 140 -17.04 -11.90 -35.89
CA LYS A 140 -18.00 -11.52 -34.86
C LYS A 140 -17.33 -10.55 -33.90
N VAL A 141 -17.87 -9.34 -33.83
CA VAL A 141 -17.42 -8.30 -32.93
C VAL A 141 -18.36 -8.24 -31.73
N LYS A 142 -17.82 -8.38 -30.53
CA LYS A 142 -18.57 -8.30 -29.28
C LYS A 142 -18.16 -7.03 -28.52
N PHE A 143 -19.13 -6.18 -28.21
CA PHE A 143 -18.89 -4.99 -27.42
C PHE A 143 -19.32 -5.22 -25.97
N VAL A 144 -18.53 -4.73 -25.04
CA VAL A 144 -18.82 -4.84 -23.61
C VAL A 144 -18.67 -3.46 -22.99
N TRP A 145 -19.77 -2.99 -22.40
CA TRP A 145 -19.78 -1.83 -21.54
C TRP A 145 -19.38 -2.30 -20.13
N LYS A 146 -18.32 -1.70 -19.60
CA LYS A 146 -17.93 -1.88 -18.20
C LYS A 146 -18.14 -0.55 -17.48
N THR A 147 -18.73 -0.62 -16.29
CA THR A 147 -18.96 0.53 -15.39
C THR A 147 -18.83 0.06 -13.95
N TYR A 148 -18.61 0.99 -13.02
CA TYR A 148 -18.74 0.65 -11.60
C TYR A 148 -20.19 0.41 -11.22
N ASN A 149 -20.39 -0.50 -10.27
CA ASN A 149 -21.68 -0.73 -9.66
C ASN A 149 -22.04 0.47 -8.76
N PRO A 150 -23.16 1.16 -9.00
CA PRO A 150 -23.51 2.36 -8.24
C PRO A 150 -23.76 2.08 -6.76
N THR A 151 -24.24 0.88 -6.41
CA THR A 151 -24.44 0.49 -5.00
C THR A 151 -23.10 0.31 -4.29
N PHE A 152 -22.10 -0.26 -4.98
CA PHE A 152 -20.75 -0.37 -4.45
C PHE A 152 -20.08 0.99 -4.27
N SER A 153 -20.24 1.92 -5.20
CA SER A 153 -19.73 3.29 -5.05
C SER A 153 -20.28 4.00 -3.81
N GLN A 154 -21.53 3.73 -3.42
CA GLN A 154 -22.10 4.27 -2.18
C GLN A 154 -21.46 3.66 -0.94
N VAL A 155 -21.27 2.34 -0.93
CA VAL A 155 -20.52 1.65 0.13
C VAL A 155 -19.08 2.16 0.17
N GLU A 156 -18.50 2.50 -0.99
CA GLU A 156 -17.16 3.05 -1.11
C GLU A 156 -16.97 4.36 -0.36
N ILE A 157 -17.89 5.30 -0.58
CA ILE A 157 -17.92 6.57 0.14
C ILE A 157 -17.95 6.34 1.66
N TRP A 158 -18.82 5.44 2.12
CA TRP A 158 -18.97 5.16 3.55
C TRP A 158 -17.74 4.51 4.17
N PHE A 159 -17.12 3.52 3.53
CA PHE A 159 -15.94 2.90 4.13
C PHE A 159 -14.75 3.87 4.15
N ARG A 160 -14.53 4.68 3.10
CA ARG A 160 -13.46 5.69 3.08
C ARG A 160 -13.68 6.71 4.21
N PHE A 161 -14.92 7.17 4.36
CA PHE A 161 -15.29 8.07 5.46
C PHE A 161 -15.02 7.46 6.84
N VAL A 162 -15.40 6.20 7.07
CA VAL A 162 -15.11 5.49 8.33
C VAL A 162 -13.60 5.42 8.57
N PHE A 163 -12.79 5.12 7.55
CA PHE A 163 -11.33 5.12 7.71
C PHE A 163 -10.77 6.51 7.99
N VAL A 164 -11.27 7.59 7.38
CA VAL A 164 -10.87 8.97 7.71
C VAL A 164 -11.19 9.31 9.16
N VAL A 165 -12.37 8.94 9.66
CA VAL A 165 -12.73 9.18 11.07
C VAL A 165 -11.83 8.38 12.02
N LEU A 166 -11.60 7.10 11.71
CA LEU A 166 -10.73 6.25 12.52
C LEU A 166 -9.27 6.73 12.51
N THR A 167 -8.71 7.12 11.36
CA THR A 167 -7.35 7.68 11.29
C THR A 167 -7.25 8.97 12.08
N PHE A 168 -8.25 9.84 11.98
CA PHE A 168 -8.29 11.09 12.72
C PHE A 168 -8.28 10.82 14.24
N MET A 169 -9.14 9.91 14.71
CA MET A 169 -9.18 9.51 16.11
C MET A 169 -7.84 8.93 16.58
N VAL A 170 -7.23 8.02 15.82
CA VAL A 170 -5.91 7.44 16.15
C VAL A 170 -4.81 8.51 16.16
N THR A 171 -4.82 9.43 15.20
CA THR A 171 -3.84 10.54 15.11
C THR A 171 -3.97 11.46 16.32
N CYS A 172 -5.18 11.85 16.70
CA CYS A 172 -5.43 12.67 17.88
C CYS A 172 -5.02 11.95 19.17
N MET A 173 -5.35 10.67 19.31
CA MET A 173 -4.93 9.88 20.48
C MET A 173 -3.41 9.75 20.57
N PHE A 174 -2.74 9.52 19.44
CA PHE A 174 -1.28 9.42 19.38
C PHE A 174 -0.60 10.75 19.72
N ALA A 175 -1.04 11.84 19.10
CA ALA A 175 -0.53 13.19 19.37
C ALA A 175 -0.78 13.62 20.82
N HIS A 176 -1.98 13.35 21.36
CA HIS A 176 -2.30 13.63 22.76
C HIS A 176 -1.39 12.83 23.72
N SER A 177 -1.12 11.57 23.40
CA SER A 177 -0.23 10.73 24.21
C SER A 177 1.21 11.23 24.22
N LEU A 178 1.68 11.76 23.09
CA LEU A 178 3.05 12.29 22.95
C LEU A 178 3.22 13.73 23.46
N ARG A 179 2.14 14.49 23.67
CA ARG A 179 2.19 15.87 24.19
C ARG A 179 2.98 15.98 25.51
N LYS A 180 3.00 14.91 26.31
CA LYS A 180 3.71 14.87 27.60
C LYS A 180 5.24 14.80 27.46
N PHE A 181 5.76 14.47 26.28
CA PHE A 181 7.19 14.29 26.04
C PHE A 181 7.70 15.32 25.03
N SER A 182 8.90 15.87 25.26
CA SER A 182 9.55 16.78 24.33
C SER A 182 9.93 16.07 23.03
N MET A 183 9.82 16.75 21.88
CA MET A 183 10.20 16.25 20.54
C MET A 183 11.65 15.73 20.47
N ARG A 184 12.53 16.18 21.38
CA ARG A 184 13.93 15.74 21.46
C ARG A 184 14.06 14.30 21.93
N ASP A 185 13.20 13.89 22.85
CA ASP A 185 13.20 12.57 23.50
C ASP A 185 12.42 11.50 22.72
N TRP A 186 11.78 11.89 21.61
CA TRP A 186 11.02 10.94 20.79
C TRP A 186 11.96 10.00 20.02
N GLY A 187 11.61 8.70 20.02
CA GLY A 187 12.25 7.71 19.16
C GLY A 187 12.06 8.03 17.68
N ILE A 188 12.93 7.48 16.83
CA ILE A 188 12.83 7.69 15.37
C ILE A 188 11.49 7.16 14.84
N GLU A 189 11.02 6.03 15.38
CA GLU A 189 9.75 5.41 15.05
C GLU A 189 8.59 6.34 15.40
N GLN A 190 8.60 6.95 16.59
CA GLN A 190 7.56 7.89 17.04
C GLN A 190 7.52 9.16 16.19
N LYS A 191 8.70 9.71 15.84
CA LYS A 191 8.80 10.88 14.96
C LYS A 191 8.21 10.60 13.58
N TRP A 192 8.52 9.45 12.98
CA TRP A 192 7.96 9.07 11.70
C TRP A 192 6.46 8.75 11.78
N MET A 193 6.00 8.08 12.84
CA MET A 193 4.56 7.85 13.03
C MET A 193 3.78 9.16 13.14
N SER A 194 4.35 10.21 13.73
CA SER A 194 3.74 11.54 13.78
C SER A 194 3.61 12.20 12.40
N ILE A 195 4.44 11.84 11.43
CA ILE A 195 4.37 12.34 10.04
C ILE A 195 3.44 11.43 9.21
N LEU A 196 3.54 10.12 9.39
CA LEU A 196 2.86 9.12 8.58
C LEU A 196 1.36 9.03 8.87
N LEU A 197 0.92 9.30 10.12
CA LEU A 197 -0.50 9.30 10.49
C LEU A 197 -1.31 10.42 9.81
N PRO A 198 -0.87 11.70 9.81
CA PRO A 198 -1.51 12.74 9.00
C PRO A 198 -1.51 12.41 7.50
N LEU A 199 -0.45 11.79 7.01
CA LEU A 199 -0.35 11.43 5.59
C LEU A 199 -1.27 10.26 5.23
N LEU A 200 -1.52 9.33 6.15
CA LEU A 200 -2.55 8.28 6.01
C LEU A 200 -3.95 8.87 5.96
N LEU A 201 -4.21 9.98 6.67
CA LEU A 201 -5.50 10.68 6.55
C LEU A 201 -5.71 11.22 5.13
N LEU A 202 -4.66 11.75 4.50
CA LEU A 202 -4.70 12.18 3.10
C LEU A 202 -4.80 11.00 2.13
N TYR A 203 -4.14 9.88 2.44
CA TYR A 203 -4.28 8.63 1.68
C TYR A 203 -5.72 8.15 1.63
N ASN A 204 -6.47 8.27 2.74
CA ASN A 204 -7.87 7.87 2.87
C ASN A 204 -8.87 8.77 2.11
N ASP A 205 -8.38 9.75 1.37
CA ASP A 205 -9.12 10.68 0.51
C ASP A 205 -10.39 11.26 1.16
N PRO A 206 -10.26 12.28 2.03
CA PRO A 206 -11.42 12.97 2.60
C PRO A 206 -12.21 13.75 1.54
N PHE A 207 -11.65 13.95 0.34
CA PHE A 207 -12.28 14.68 -0.75
C PHE A 207 -12.96 13.75 -1.74
N PHE A 208 -12.99 12.43 -1.51
CA PHE A 208 -13.64 11.47 -2.41
C PHE A 208 -15.09 11.84 -2.76
N PRO A 209 -15.97 12.26 -1.81
CA PRO A 209 -17.33 12.67 -2.13
C PRO A 209 -17.40 13.87 -3.09
N LEU A 210 -16.38 14.74 -3.10
CA LEU A 210 -16.30 15.90 -4.00
C LEU A 210 -16.21 15.47 -5.47
N SER A 211 -15.64 14.30 -5.75
CA SER A 211 -15.53 13.76 -7.11
C SER A 211 -16.90 13.52 -7.77
N PHE A 212 -17.94 13.25 -6.98
CA PHE A 212 -19.32 13.06 -7.47
C PHE A 212 -20.09 14.37 -7.62
N LEU A 213 -19.64 15.43 -6.92
CA LEU A 213 -20.27 16.75 -6.94
C LEU A 213 -19.69 17.64 -8.05
N VAL A 214 -18.40 17.49 -8.33
CA VAL A 214 -17.67 18.29 -9.29
C VAL A 214 -17.13 17.39 -10.38
N ASN A 215 -17.66 17.53 -11.60
CA ASN A 215 -17.15 16.86 -12.79
C ASN A 215 -15.85 17.52 -13.25
N SER A 216 -14.77 17.32 -12.51
CA SER A 216 -13.44 17.86 -12.79
C SER A 216 -12.38 16.80 -12.61
N TRP A 217 -11.27 16.97 -13.33
CA TRP A 217 -10.09 16.13 -13.21
C TRP A 217 -9.34 16.31 -11.88
N PHE A 218 -9.58 17.44 -11.21
CA PHE A 218 -8.81 17.87 -10.06
C PHE A 218 -8.88 16.90 -8.87
N PRO A 219 -10.07 16.46 -8.36
CA PRO A 219 -10.15 15.53 -7.24
C PRO A 219 -9.42 14.21 -7.51
N GLY A 220 -9.53 13.65 -8.73
CA GLY A 220 -8.86 12.41 -9.10
C GLY A 220 -7.32 12.53 -9.11
N THR A 221 -6.79 13.63 -9.66
CA THR A 221 -5.32 13.85 -9.65
C THR A 221 -4.76 14.13 -8.26
N LEU A 222 -5.54 14.80 -7.41
CA LEU A 222 -5.17 15.08 -6.03
C LEU A 222 -5.14 13.80 -5.18
N ASP A 223 -6.10 12.88 -5.38
CA ASP A 223 -6.07 11.55 -4.76
C ASP A 223 -4.79 10.78 -5.17
N ALA A 224 -4.52 10.67 -6.48
CA ALA A 224 -3.32 9.99 -6.98
C ALA A 224 -2.01 10.59 -6.41
N PHE A 225 -1.94 11.92 -6.27
CA PHE A 225 -0.81 12.61 -5.68
C PHE A 225 -0.62 12.26 -4.19
N PHE A 226 -1.69 12.30 -3.39
CA PHE A 226 -1.64 11.96 -1.97
C PHE A 226 -1.32 10.47 -1.76
N GLN A 227 -1.85 9.59 -2.60
CA GLN A 227 -1.52 8.17 -2.57
C GLN A 227 -0.04 7.92 -2.85
N ALA A 228 0.50 8.53 -3.91
CA ALA A 228 1.92 8.42 -4.23
C ALA A 228 2.82 8.97 -3.12
N LEU A 229 2.45 10.11 -2.53
CA LEU A 229 3.17 10.74 -1.42
C LEU A 229 3.19 9.82 -0.18
N PHE A 230 2.04 9.25 0.19
CA PHE A 230 1.92 8.34 1.31
C PHE A 230 2.75 7.07 1.13
N LEU A 231 2.62 6.39 -0.01
CA LEU A 231 3.36 5.16 -0.29
C LEU A 231 4.87 5.41 -0.27
N CYS A 232 5.34 6.51 -0.87
CA CYS A 232 6.75 6.87 -0.82
C CYS A 232 7.22 7.19 0.61
N ALA A 233 6.43 7.90 1.41
CA ALA A 233 6.76 8.14 2.81
C ALA A 233 6.82 6.85 3.63
N LEU A 234 5.96 5.87 3.35
CA LEU A 234 6.00 4.54 3.97
C LEU A 234 7.27 3.76 3.59
N LEU A 235 7.67 3.81 2.32
CA LEU A 235 8.94 3.22 1.87
C LEU A 235 10.16 3.88 2.54
N LEU A 236 10.12 5.20 2.73
CA LEU A 236 11.14 5.95 3.45
C LEU A 236 11.17 5.58 4.95
N PHE A 237 10.00 5.43 5.57
CA PHE A 237 9.85 4.99 6.96
C PHE A 237 10.56 3.65 7.18
N TRP A 238 10.35 2.66 6.31
CA TRP A 238 11.03 1.37 6.42
C TRP A 238 12.56 1.51 6.40
N LEU A 239 13.12 2.26 5.44
CA LEU A 239 14.58 2.50 5.39
C LEU A 239 15.08 3.24 6.64
N CYS A 240 14.31 4.21 7.12
CA CYS A 240 14.67 5.02 8.29
C CYS A 240 14.65 4.22 9.59
N VAL A 241 13.70 3.29 9.78
CA VAL A 241 13.63 2.48 11.00
C VAL A 241 14.69 1.40 11.00
N TYR A 242 14.87 0.64 9.91
CA TYR A 242 15.91 -0.40 9.84
C TYR A 242 17.33 0.16 10.06
N HIS A 243 17.62 1.30 9.44
CA HIS A 243 18.90 1.98 9.67
C HIS A 243 18.93 2.72 11.03
N GLY A 244 17.78 3.14 11.55
CA GLY A 244 17.63 3.84 12.82
C GLY A 244 17.83 2.95 14.04
N ILE A 245 17.47 1.67 13.97
CA ILE A 245 17.72 0.67 15.03
C ILE A 245 19.22 0.46 15.26
N ARG A 246 20.04 0.65 14.21
CA ARG A 246 21.48 0.37 14.21
C ARG A 246 22.34 1.42 14.89
N VAL A 247 22.01 2.71 14.76
CA VAL A 247 22.91 3.82 15.14
C VAL A 247 22.48 4.43 16.47
N GLN A 248 23.03 3.94 17.59
CA GLN A 248 22.90 4.54 18.93
C GLN A 248 23.96 5.64 19.14
N GLY A 249 23.97 6.70 18.33
CA GLY A 249 24.90 7.83 18.45
C GLY A 249 24.41 9.10 17.75
N GLU A 250 25.12 10.22 17.93
CA GLU A 250 24.77 11.51 17.31
C GLU A 250 24.74 11.42 15.79
N ARG A 251 23.60 11.74 15.20
CA ARG A 251 23.34 11.57 13.76
C ARG A 251 23.49 12.91 13.06
N LYS A 252 24.42 13.00 12.10
CA LYS A 252 24.40 14.09 11.12
C LYS A 252 23.20 13.89 10.19
N PHE A 253 22.25 14.82 10.22
CA PHE A 253 21.00 14.76 9.44
C PHE A 253 21.26 14.52 7.94
N LEU A 254 22.24 15.23 7.36
CA LEU A 254 22.58 15.10 5.94
C LEU A 254 23.02 13.68 5.58
N THR A 255 24.04 13.12 6.24
CA THR A 255 24.56 11.79 5.88
C THR A 255 23.54 10.68 6.13
N PHE A 256 22.66 10.86 7.12
CA PHE A 256 21.67 9.85 7.49
C PHE A 256 20.44 9.85 6.58
N TYR A 257 19.87 11.03 6.27
CA TYR A 257 18.59 11.14 5.54
C TYR A 257 18.75 11.38 4.05
N LEU A 258 19.79 12.11 3.62
CA LEU A 258 19.91 12.58 2.23
C LEU A 258 19.99 11.43 1.20
N PRO A 259 20.80 10.37 1.38
CA PRO A 259 20.82 9.25 0.43
C PRO A 259 19.46 8.53 0.32
N LYS A 260 18.73 8.42 1.44
CA LYS A 260 17.42 7.75 1.49
C LYS A 260 16.35 8.60 0.83
N LEU A 261 16.38 9.91 1.08
CA LEU A 261 15.50 10.89 0.45
C LEU A 261 15.72 10.98 -1.06
N ILE A 262 16.96 10.84 -1.54
CA ILE A 262 17.23 10.80 -2.99
C ILE A 262 16.57 9.57 -3.62
N ILE A 263 16.83 8.37 -3.08
CA ILE A 263 16.29 7.13 -3.67
C ILE A 263 14.76 7.17 -3.69
N VAL A 264 14.14 7.49 -2.56
CA VAL A 264 12.67 7.52 -2.46
C VAL A 264 12.07 8.73 -3.18
N GLY A 265 12.76 9.88 -3.19
CA GLY A 265 12.32 11.07 -3.91
C GLY A 265 12.31 10.86 -5.42
N LEU A 266 13.27 10.11 -5.97
CA LEU A 266 13.27 9.71 -7.38
C LEU A 266 12.11 8.76 -7.71
N LEU A 267 11.77 7.84 -6.80
CA LEU A 267 10.56 6.99 -6.94
C LEU A 267 9.28 7.83 -6.94
N TRP A 268 9.18 8.79 -6.03
CA TRP A 268 8.02 9.66 -5.93
C TRP A 268 7.87 10.54 -7.18
N LEU A 269 8.95 11.18 -7.63
CA LEU A 269 8.95 11.99 -8.85
C LEU A 269 8.53 11.19 -10.07
N SER A 270 9.05 9.97 -10.23
CA SER A 270 8.67 9.10 -11.35
C SER A 270 7.21 8.64 -11.27
N ALA A 271 6.70 8.30 -10.08
CA ALA A 271 5.29 7.94 -9.90
C ALA A 271 4.34 9.10 -10.21
N VAL A 272 4.62 10.30 -9.70
CA VAL A 272 3.78 11.50 -9.91
C VAL A 272 3.83 11.95 -11.37
N THR A 273 5.01 11.96 -11.99
CA THR A 273 5.12 12.34 -13.42
C THR A 273 4.37 11.37 -14.32
N LEU A 274 4.43 10.06 -14.05
CA LEU A 274 3.64 9.07 -14.80
C LEU A 274 2.14 9.25 -14.58
N GLY A 275 1.70 9.46 -13.33
CA GLY A 275 0.27 9.67 -13.02
C GLY A 275 -0.29 10.92 -13.67
N ILE A 276 0.42 12.06 -13.57
CA ILE A 276 0.01 13.32 -14.21
C ILE A 276 0.02 13.16 -15.73
N TRP A 277 1.09 12.61 -16.31
CA TRP A 277 1.18 12.39 -17.76
C TRP A 277 0.00 11.58 -18.30
N GLN A 278 -0.37 10.51 -17.60
CA GLN A 278 -1.51 9.68 -17.96
C GLN A 278 -2.82 10.47 -17.88
N THR A 279 -3.07 11.17 -16.77
CA THR A 279 -4.32 11.93 -16.60
C THR A 279 -4.48 13.04 -17.64
N VAL A 280 -3.39 13.74 -17.99
CA VAL A 280 -3.42 14.80 -19.00
C VAL A 280 -3.75 14.24 -20.39
N ASN A 281 -3.15 13.10 -20.76
CA ASN A 281 -3.41 12.49 -22.06
C ASN A 281 -4.82 11.89 -22.16
N GLU A 282 -5.33 11.30 -21.08
CA GLU A 282 -6.71 10.79 -21.04
C GLU A 282 -7.76 11.92 -21.14
N LEU A 283 -7.43 13.12 -20.64
CA LEU A 283 -8.31 14.28 -20.77
C LEU A 283 -8.29 14.90 -22.16
N GLN A 284 -7.13 14.88 -22.82
CA GLN A 284 -6.99 15.38 -24.18
C GLN A 284 -7.64 14.42 -25.19
N ASP A 285 -7.40 13.12 -25.04
CA ASP A 285 -7.93 12.07 -25.91
C ASP A 285 -8.58 10.93 -25.08
N PRO A 286 -9.92 10.79 -25.07
CA PRO A 286 -10.61 9.72 -24.33
C PRO A 286 -10.42 8.32 -24.97
N THR A 287 -9.78 8.27 -26.14
CA THR A 287 -9.36 7.02 -26.80
C THR A 287 -7.85 6.77 -26.62
N TYR A 288 -7.16 7.55 -25.78
CA TYR A 288 -5.74 7.37 -25.51
C TYR A 288 -5.47 5.98 -24.94
N LEU A 289 -4.59 5.24 -25.63
CA LEU A 289 -4.12 3.94 -25.17
C LEU A 289 -2.62 4.01 -24.94
N TYR A 290 -2.20 3.92 -23.68
CA TYR A 290 -0.79 3.97 -23.27
C TYR A 290 0.11 2.93 -23.98
N LYS A 291 -0.47 1.87 -24.55
CA LYS A 291 0.24 0.82 -25.31
C LYS A 291 0.75 1.32 -26.68
N MET A 292 0.21 2.42 -27.20
CA MET A 292 0.53 2.94 -28.54
C MET A 292 1.65 4.01 -28.53
N ASP A 293 1.85 4.72 -27.42
CA ASP A 293 2.85 5.79 -27.28
C ASP A 293 4.19 5.26 -26.72
N ILE A 294 4.81 4.38 -27.49
CA ILE A 294 5.84 3.43 -27.04
C ILE A 294 7.17 4.10 -26.65
N ALA A 295 7.56 5.24 -27.21
CA ALA A 295 8.95 5.70 -27.05
C ALA A 295 9.23 6.33 -25.68
N ASN A 296 8.51 7.39 -25.31
CA ASN A 296 8.78 8.15 -24.09
C ASN A 296 8.28 7.43 -22.83
N PHE A 297 7.15 6.75 -22.94
CA PHE A 297 6.56 5.98 -21.84
C PHE A 297 7.43 4.79 -21.43
N GLN A 298 8.07 4.11 -22.39
CA GLN A 298 8.98 2.99 -22.08
C GLN A 298 10.24 3.47 -21.35
N GLY A 299 10.79 4.63 -21.71
CA GLY A 299 11.94 5.22 -21.01
C GLY A 299 11.66 5.48 -19.53
N MET A 300 10.53 6.12 -19.22
CA MET A 300 10.08 6.37 -17.84
C MET A 300 9.78 5.08 -17.07
N LYS A 301 9.19 4.07 -17.74
CA LYS A 301 8.94 2.74 -17.15
C LYS A 301 10.25 2.03 -16.76
N VAL A 302 11.23 2.00 -17.67
CA VAL A 302 12.53 1.38 -17.41
C VAL A 302 13.25 2.11 -16.28
N PHE A 303 13.22 3.45 -16.29
CA PHE A 303 13.77 4.26 -15.20
C PHE A 303 13.14 3.90 -13.85
N PHE A 304 11.80 3.86 -13.77
CA PHE A 304 11.10 3.47 -12.54
C PHE A 304 11.51 2.07 -12.04
N LEU A 305 11.58 1.08 -12.94
CA LEU A 305 11.94 -0.29 -12.59
C LEU A 305 13.39 -0.39 -12.07
N ILE A 306 14.32 0.38 -12.67
CA ILE A 306 15.71 0.47 -12.21
C ILE A 306 15.77 1.03 -10.78
N VAL A 307 15.07 2.14 -10.51
CA VAL A 307 15.08 2.77 -9.18
C VAL A 307 14.43 1.85 -8.13
N VAL A 308 13.33 1.16 -8.47
CA VAL A 308 12.70 0.18 -7.58
C VAL A 308 13.64 -0.98 -7.28
N SER A 309 14.38 -1.47 -8.28
CA SER A 309 15.36 -2.54 -8.09
C SER A 309 16.48 -2.12 -7.12
N PHE A 310 17.00 -0.90 -7.27
CA PHE A 310 17.99 -0.35 -6.32
C PHE A 310 17.40 -0.19 -4.90
N TYR A 311 16.15 0.23 -4.78
CA TYR A 311 15.46 0.32 -3.50
C TYR A 311 15.36 -1.05 -2.80
N ILE A 312 14.91 -2.09 -3.52
CA ILE A 312 14.77 -3.44 -2.98
C ILE A 312 16.12 -4.00 -2.53
N LEU A 313 17.15 -3.86 -3.36
CA LEU A 313 18.53 -4.27 -3.00
C LEU A 313 19.02 -3.56 -1.74
N TYR A 314 18.78 -2.26 -1.62
CA TYR A 314 19.15 -1.48 -0.44
C TYR A 314 18.37 -1.90 0.81
N LEU A 315 17.07 -2.17 0.68
CA LEU A 315 16.24 -2.67 1.78
C LEU A 315 16.73 -4.05 2.26
N ILE A 316 16.98 -5.00 1.34
CA ILE A 316 17.49 -6.33 1.67
C ILE A 316 18.86 -6.21 2.38
N PHE A 317 19.75 -5.36 1.86
CA PHE A 317 21.03 -5.10 2.50
C PHE A 317 20.87 -4.61 3.95
N LEU A 318 19.95 -3.66 4.20
CA LEU A 318 19.67 -3.17 5.55
C LEU A 318 19.09 -4.25 6.45
N ILE A 319 18.17 -5.08 5.95
CA ILE A 319 17.55 -6.17 6.73
C ILE A 319 18.60 -7.23 7.11
N VAL A 320 19.37 -7.74 6.15
CA VAL A 320 20.41 -8.76 6.39
C VAL A 320 21.43 -8.25 7.39
N ARG A 321 21.86 -7.00 7.22
CA ARG A 321 22.80 -6.36 8.15
C ARG A 321 22.20 -6.17 9.53
N ALA A 322 20.94 -5.73 9.62
CA ALA A 322 20.24 -5.58 10.89
C ALA A 322 20.12 -6.92 11.63
N CYS A 323 19.78 -8.01 10.94
CA CYS A 323 19.72 -9.34 11.52
C CYS A 323 21.10 -9.88 11.96
N SER A 324 22.16 -9.59 11.19
CA SER A 324 23.52 -10.02 11.50
C SER A 324 24.10 -9.28 12.72
N GLU A 325 23.97 -7.95 12.76
CA GLU A 325 24.50 -7.13 13.86
C GLU A 325 23.70 -7.33 15.16
N LEU A 326 22.39 -7.63 15.09
CA LEU A 326 21.58 -7.88 16.30
C LEU A 326 21.84 -9.22 16.98
N LYS A 327 22.43 -10.21 16.29
CA LYS A 327 22.84 -11.46 16.95
C LYS A 327 23.80 -11.20 18.13
N ASN A 328 24.43 -10.02 18.14
CA ASN A 328 25.39 -9.61 19.15
C ASN A 328 24.80 -8.69 20.25
N MET A 329 23.49 -8.36 20.25
CA MET A 329 22.87 -7.48 21.28
C MET A 329 21.44 -7.90 21.68
N PRO A 330 21.18 -8.33 22.94
CA PRO A 330 19.90 -8.93 23.36
C PRO A 330 18.73 -7.94 23.55
N TYR A 331 18.96 -6.66 23.88
CA TYR A 331 17.89 -5.71 24.23
C TYR A 331 17.15 -5.10 23.01
N SER A 332 17.76 -5.08 21.83
CA SER A 332 17.18 -4.54 20.59
C SER A 332 16.28 -5.54 19.84
N ASP A 333 16.22 -6.78 20.33
CA ASP A 333 15.64 -7.93 19.64
C ASP A 333 14.10 -7.87 19.54
N LEU A 334 13.39 -7.41 20.58
CA LEU A 334 11.93 -7.31 20.56
C LEU A 334 11.40 -6.28 19.56
N ARG A 335 12.08 -5.11 19.46
CA ARG A 335 11.74 -4.03 18.51
C ARG A 335 11.90 -4.49 17.07
N LEU A 336 13.02 -5.14 16.77
CA LEU A 336 13.29 -5.65 15.43
C LEU A 336 12.33 -6.79 15.10
N LYS A 337 12.19 -7.80 15.97
CA LYS A 337 11.32 -8.97 15.74
C LYS A 337 9.87 -8.58 15.48
N PHE A 338 9.32 -7.64 16.24
CA PHE A 338 7.95 -7.17 16.01
C PHE A 338 7.82 -6.48 14.66
N LEU A 339 8.70 -5.51 14.38
CA LEU A 339 8.66 -4.74 13.15
C LEU A 339 8.90 -5.63 11.92
N THR A 340 9.90 -6.50 11.95
CA THR A 340 10.21 -7.41 10.85
C THR A 340 9.09 -8.41 10.64
N ALA A 341 8.53 -9.00 11.70
CA ALA A 341 7.41 -9.93 11.57
C ALA A 341 6.17 -9.24 10.98
N LEU A 342 5.78 -8.07 11.50
CA LEU A 342 4.61 -7.35 11.00
C LEU A 342 4.80 -6.86 9.56
N THR A 343 5.97 -6.28 9.25
CA THR A 343 6.28 -5.83 7.87
C THR A 343 6.37 -7.00 6.90
N PHE A 344 6.92 -8.15 7.31
CA PHE A 344 6.95 -9.35 6.49
C PHE A 344 5.54 -9.87 6.20
N VAL A 345 4.65 -9.95 7.20
CA VAL A 345 3.24 -10.32 7.00
C VAL A 345 2.55 -9.38 6.02
N VAL A 346 2.72 -8.07 6.19
CA VAL A 346 2.14 -7.06 5.28
C VAL A 346 2.69 -7.20 3.87
N LEU A 347 4.01 -7.41 3.71
CA LEU A 347 4.63 -7.63 2.41
C LEU A 347 4.11 -8.88 1.73
N VAL A 348 4.00 -10.01 2.44
CA VAL A 348 3.44 -11.26 1.90
C VAL A 348 2.01 -11.05 1.44
N ILE A 349 1.15 -10.44 2.27
CA ILE A 349 -0.25 -10.16 1.89
C ILE A 349 -0.30 -9.23 0.68
N SER A 350 0.53 -8.18 0.64
CA SER A 350 0.58 -7.26 -0.50
C SER A 350 1.01 -7.96 -1.80
N MET A 351 1.98 -8.88 -1.73
CA MET A 351 2.42 -9.66 -2.88
C MET A 351 1.35 -10.63 -3.37
N VAL A 352 0.59 -11.23 -2.44
CA VAL A 352 -0.57 -12.07 -2.79
C VAL A 352 -1.63 -11.23 -3.49
N ILE A 353 -1.98 -10.04 -2.98
CA ILE A 353 -2.95 -9.15 -3.61
C ILE A 353 -2.47 -8.73 -5.01
N LEU A 354 -1.19 -8.36 -5.17
CA LEU A 354 -0.62 -8.01 -6.48
C LEU A 354 -0.65 -9.20 -7.45
N TYR A 355 -0.38 -10.40 -6.98
CA TYR A 355 -0.46 -11.60 -7.80
C TYR A 355 -1.90 -11.94 -8.21
N LEU A 356 -2.88 -11.77 -7.31
CA LEU A 356 -4.29 -11.97 -7.64
C LEU A 356 -4.77 -10.94 -8.67
N ARG A 357 -4.35 -9.67 -8.51
CA ARG A 357 -4.71 -8.57 -9.40
C ARG A 357 -4.15 -8.72 -10.81
N PHE A 358 -2.85 -8.98 -10.93
CA PHE A 358 -2.13 -8.93 -12.21
C PHE A 358 -1.80 -10.32 -12.79
N GLY A 359 -1.98 -11.40 -12.01
CA GLY A 359 -1.62 -12.76 -12.38
C GLY A 359 -0.13 -12.92 -12.74
N ALA A 360 0.17 -13.96 -13.53
CA ALA A 360 1.51 -14.16 -14.10
C ALA A 360 1.90 -13.12 -15.18
N LYS A 361 0.97 -12.22 -15.55
CA LYS A 361 1.19 -11.14 -16.52
C LYS A 361 1.74 -9.86 -15.88
N ALA A 362 1.91 -9.81 -14.55
CA ALA A 362 2.47 -8.66 -13.82
C ALA A 362 3.84 -8.17 -14.34
N LEU A 363 4.65 -9.07 -14.95
CA LEU A 363 5.93 -8.74 -15.57
C LEU A 363 5.83 -8.47 -17.09
N GLN A 364 4.73 -8.87 -17.74
CA GLN A 364 4.53 -8.75 -19.19
C GLN A 364 3.71 -7.51 -19.58
N ASP A 365 2.70 -7.15 -18.80
CA ASP A 365 1.90 -5.94 -18.98
C ASP A 365 2.36 -4.82 -18.00
N ASN A 366 2.06 -3.57 -18.33
CA ASN A 366 2.69 -2.37 -17.77
C ASN A 366 2.29 -2.08 -16.30
N PHE A 367 2.89 -2.85 -15.37
CA PHE A 367 2.75 -2.79 -13.91
C PHE A 367 2.63 -1.39 -13.29
N VAL A 368 3.36 -0.38 -13.81
CA VAL A 368 3.48 0.95 -13.17
C VAL A 368 2.29 1.85 -13.46
N ALA A 369 1.74 1.84 -14.68
CA ALA A 369 0.52 2.58 -15.00
C ALA A 369 -0.71 1.93 -14.35
N GLU A 370 -0.66 0.62 -14.13
CA GLU A 370 -1.77 -0.15 -13.58
C GLU A 370 -1.79 -0.19 -12.04
N LEU A 371 -0.67 0.15 -11.37
CA LEU A 371 -0.59 0.27 -9.91
C LEU A 371 -1.35 1.50 -9.38
N GLY A 372 -1.38 2.59 -10.14
CA GLY A 372 -2.06 3.85 -9.79
C GLY A 372 -3.46 3.98 -10.36
N CYS A 373 -3.92 2.98 -11.12
CA CYS A 373 -5.17 3.02 -11.84
C CYS A 373 -6.18 2.10 -11.16
N SER A 374 -7.31 2.68 -10.73
CA SER A 374 -8.53 1.93 -10.39
C SER A 374 -9.10 1.13 -11.59
N LEU A 375 -8.42 1.12 -12.73
CA LEU A 375 -9.01 1.02 -14.07
C LEU A 375 -9.36 -0.37 -14.57
N ILE A 376 -9.34 -1.41 -13.72
CA ILE A 376 -9.92 -2.71 -14.08
C ILE A 376 -10.94 -3.11 -13.01
N PRO A 377 -12.24 -3.02 -13.32
CA PRO A 377 -13.33 -3.25 -12.37
C PRO A 377 -13.56 -4.73 -12.04
N ASP A 378 -12.62 -5.63 -12.34
CA ASP A 378 -12.88 -7.06 -12.25
C ASP A 378 -13.03 -7.56 -10.80
N ILE A 379 -12.31 -6.97 -9.81
CA ILE A 379 -12.46 -7.32 -8.38
C ILE A 379 -12.16 -6.11 -7.46
N PRO A 380 -13.17 -5.35 -6.99
CA PRO A 380 -12.97 -4.26 -6.03
C PRO A 380 -12.46 -4.71 -4.65
N ALA A 381 -12.54 -6.02 -4.36
CA ALA A 381 -12.00 -6.60 -3.14
C ALA A 381 -10.50 -6.39 -2.97
N GLU A 382 -9.75 -6.42 -4.06
CA GLU A 382 -8.29 -6.25 -4.03
C GLU A 382 -7.92 -4.84 -3.60
N PHE A 383 -8.58 -3.83 -4.18
CA PHE A 383 -8.37 -2.43 -3.82
C PHE A 383 -8.70 -2.19 -2.34
N LEU A 384 -9.89 -2.60 -1.90
CA LEU A 384 -10.30 -2.43 -0.51
C LEU A 384 -9.39 -3.19 0.47
N SER A 385 -8.94 -4.39 0.09
CA SER A 385 -8.02 -5.17 0.92
C SER A 385 -6.67 -4.48 1.08
N PHE A 386 -6.11 -3.91 0.01
CA PHE A 386 -4.85 -3.17 0.07
C PHE A 386 -4.99 -1.91 0.94
N TYR A 387 -6.10 -1.20 0.80
CA TYR A 387 -6.43 -0.01 1.59
C TYR A 387 -6.59 -0.33 3.09
N GLY A 388 -7.34 -1.39 3.40
CA GLY A 388 -7.54 -1.89 4.76
C GLY A 388 -6.24 -2.37 5.39
N LEU A 389 -5.41 -3.11 4.64
CA LEU A 389 -4.11 -3.61 5.10
C LEU A 389 -3.22 -2.47 5.59
N LEU A 390 -3.07 -1.40 4.80
CA LEU A 390 -2.21 -0.27 5.14
C LEU A 390 -2.74 0.54 6.32
N ASN A 391 -4.06 0.75 6.39
CA ASN A 391 -4.71 1.42 7.51
C ASN A 391 -4.49 0.66 8.84
N PHE A 392 -4.84 -0.63 8.87
CA PHE A 392 -4.67 -1.43 10.09
C PHE A 392 -3.20 -1.64 10.45
N TYR A 393 -2.31 -1.75 9.46
CA TYR A 393 -0.87 -1.77 9.71
C TYR A 393 -0.41 -0.52 10.47
N LEU A 394 -0.80 0.68 10.04
CA LEU A 394 -0.42 1.89 10.76
C LEU A 394 -1.13 2.08 12.09
N TYR A 395 -2.37 1.60 12.25
CA TYR A 395 -3.05 1.60 13.54
C TYR A 395 -2.34 0.71 14.56
N THR A 396 -1.90 -0.48 14.14
CA THR A 396 -1.13 -1.37 15.03
C THR A 396 0.23 -0.76 15.38
N LEU A 397 0.93 -0.15 14.43
CA LEU A 397 2.18 0.57 14.71
C LEU A 397 1.97 1.77 15.63
N ALA A 398 0.92 2.57 15.42
CA ALA A 398 0.59 3.70 16.28
C ALA A 398 0.28 3.27 17.71
N PHE A 399 -0.47 2.17 17.87
CA PHE A 399 -0.76 1.60 19.18
C PHE A 399 0.52 1.12 19.88
N VAL A 400 1.38 0.38 19.19
CA VAL A 400 2.59 -0.22 19.77
C VAL A 400 3.66 0.82 20.08
N TYR A 401 3.80 1.85 19.26
CA TYR A 401 4.78 2.94 19.45
C TYR A 401 4.28 4.09 20.33
N SER A 402 2.99 4.11 20.68
CA SER A 402 2.48 5.04 21.69
C SER A 402 3.16 4.81 23.05
N PRO A 403 3.31 5.85 23.89
CA PRO A 403 3.94 5.70 25.21
C PRO A 403 3.10 4.84 26.16
N SER A 404 3.76 4.12 27.07
CA SER A 404 3.09 3.31 28.10
C SER A 404 2.36 4.21 29.10
N LYS A 405 1.32 3.67 29.78
CA LYS A 405 0.54 4.45 30.76
C LYS A 405 1.38 4.93 31.95
N ASN A 406 2.41 4.16 32.31
CA ASN A 406 3.34 4.44 33.40
C ASN A 406 4.64 5.12 32.92
N ALA A 407 4.75 5.46 31.64
CA ALA A 407 5.97 5.99 31.03
C ALA A 407 6.58 7.20 31.77
N LEU A 408 5.73 8.06 32.34
CA LEU A 408 6.15 9.22 33.13
C LEU A 408 6.71 8.83 34.50
N TYR A 409 6.12 7.82 35.14
CA TYR A 409 6.56 7.33 36.44
C TYR A 409 7.85 6.52 36.29
N ASP A 410 7.95 5.67 35.26
CA ASP A 410 9.15 4.91 34.93
C ASP A 410 10.32 5.83 34.54
N SER A 411 10.06 6.93 33.82
CA SER A 411 11.11 7.92 33.55
C SER A 411 11.58 8.62 34.82
N GLN A 412 10.66 9.04 35.68
CA GLN A 412 10.99 9.73 36.93
C GLN A 412 11.70 8.83 37.95
N LEU A 413 11.33 7.55 38.02
CA LEU A 413 11.98 6.56 38.88
C LEU A 413 13.40 6.23 38.39
N LYS A 414 13.60 6.08 37.09
CA LYS A 414 14.91 5.79 36.49
C LYS A 414 15.86 6.98 36.51
N ASP A 415 15.32 8.21 36.52
CA ASP A 415 16.10 9.43 36.72
C ASP A 415 16.57 9.62 38.18
N ASN A 416 16.02 8.88 39.14
CA ASN A 416 16.45 8.95 40.54
C ASN A 416 17.66 8.01 40.78
N PRO A 417 18.88 8.55 41.01
CA PRO A 417 20.10 7.76 41.10
C PRO A 417 20.10 6.74 42.24
N ALA A 418 19.32 6.98 43.30
CA ALA A 418 19.20 6.04 44.42
C ALA A 418 18.35 4.80 44.06
N PHE A 419 17.37 4.93 43.17
CA PHE A 419 16.50 3.84 42.74
C PHE A 419 17.03 3.11 41.51
N SER A 420 17.75 3.80 40.62
CA SER A 420 18.37 3.16 39.46
C SER A 420 19.47 2.16 39.87
N MET A 421 20.26 2.45 40.90
CA MET A 421 21.27 1.50 41.43
C MET A 421 20.66 0.27 42.11
N LEU A 422 19.49 0.41 42.75
CA LEU A 422 18.79 -0.70 43.38
C LEU A 422 18.13 -1.62 42.33
N ASN A 423 17.62 -1.05 41.24
CA ASN A 423 16.93 -1.84 40.20
C ASN A 423 17.88 -2.43 39.14
N ASP A 424 19.05 -1.82 38.88
CA ASP A 424 20.09 -2.41 38.01
C ASP A 424 20.71 -3.68 38.62
N SER A 425 20.47 -3.95 39.91
CA SER A 425 20.98 -5.14 40.61
C SER A 425 20.05 -6.36 40.46
N ASP A 426 18.78 -6.18 40.12
CA ASP A 426 17.75 -7.23 40.10
C ASP A 426 17.18 -7.56 38.71
N ASP A 427 17.56 -6.83 37.65
CA ASP A 427 17.11 -7.10 36.27
C ASP A 427 17.93 -8.21 35.55
N GLU A 428 18.72 -9.01 36.29
CA GLU A 428 19.29 -10.26 35.78
C GLU A 428 18.23 -11.37 35.69
N VAL A 429 17.75 -11.61 34.46
CA VAL A 429 17.23 -12.89 33.94
C VAL A 429 15.80 -13.31 34.35
N ILE A 430 14.81 -12.75 33.66
CA ILE A 430 13.53 -13.46 33.35
C ILE A 430 13.50 -13.80 31.86
N TYR A 431 14.50 -14.56 31.41
CA TYR A 431 14.38 -15.41 30.22
C TYR A 431 15.13 -16.69 30.53
N GLY A 432 14.39 -17.72 30.93
CA GLY A 432 14.92 -19.06 31.12
C GLY A 432 15.51 -19.58 29.82
N SER A 433 16.78 -19.99 29.90
CA SER A 433 17.38 -20.94 28.99
C SER A 433 17.76 -22.16 29.83
N ASP A 434 16.95 -23.21 29.72
CA ASP A 434 17.39 -24.57 29.99
C ASP A 434 18.66 -24.83 29.18
N TYR A 435 19.80 -24.90 29.85
CA TYR A 435 21.01 -25.53 29.33
C TYR A 435 21.66 -26.31 30.47
N GLU A 436 21.43 -27.61 30.39
CA GLU A 436 22.26 -28.75 30.78
C GLU A 436 23.06 -28.71 32.09
N ASP A 437 22.67 -29.63 32.97
CA ASP A 437 23.47 -30.21 34.04
C ASP A 437 24.93 -30.43 33.61
N MET A 438 25.85 -29.73 34.27
CA MET A 438 27.28 -30.09 34.28
C MET A 438 27.63 -30.54 35.71
N PRO A 439 28.25 -31.73 35.90
CA PRO A 439 28.43 -32.30 37.23
C PRO A 439 29.42 -31.50 38.07
N LEU A 440 28.98 -31.12 39.27
CA LEU A 440 29.78 -30.52 40.34
C LEU A 440 31.05 -31.33 40.60
N GLN A 441 32.21 -30.75 40.25
CA GLN A 441 33.51 -31.27 40.65
C GLN A 441 33.98 -30.54 41.93
N ASN A 442 33.94 -31.28 43.04
CA ASN A 442 34.63 -31.08 44.32
C ASN A 442 35.39 -29.75 44.54
N GLY A 443 34.80 -28.88 45.36
CA GLY A 443 35.49 -27.77 46.03
C GLY A 443 34.96 -27.61 47.45
N ARG A 444 35.83 -27.87 48.44
CA ARG A 444 35.53 -27.89 49.88
C ARG A 444 34.74 -26.66 50.36
N ALA A 445 33.62 -26.92 51.05
CA ALA A 445 32.92 -25.94 51.85
C ALA A 445 33.75 -25.57 53.10
N ILE A 446 34.25 -24.33 53.17
CA ILE A 446 34.67 -23.73 54.44
C ILE A 446 33.48 -22.94 54.97
N LYS A 447 32.87 -23.50 56.02
CA LYS A 447 31.72 -22.98 56.73
C LYS A 447 32.19 -21.84 57.65
N ALA A 448 32.10 -20.59 57.19
CA ALA A 448 32.26 -19.42 58.04
C ALA A 448 30.97 -19.23 58.85
N THR A 449 31.00 -19.68 60.11
CA THR A 449 29.91 -19.54 61.07
C THR A 449 30.08 -18.17 61.74
N ALA A 450 29.36 -17.15 61.29
CA ALA A 450 29.29 -15.87 62.00
C ALA A 450 28.34 -16.03 63.20
N LYS A 451 28.94 -16.20 64.37
CA LYS A 451 28.30 -16.17 65.69
C LYS A 451 27.92 -14.71 65.97
N TYR A 452 26.63 -14.42 66.11
CA TYR A 452 26.16 -13.21 66.79
C TYR A 452 26.40 -13.40 68.29
N GLN A 453 27.15 -12.49 68.89
CA GLN A 453 27.40 -12.39 70.32
C GLN A 453 26.58 -11.19 70.83
N ASP A 454 25.51 -11.46 71.57
CA ASP A 454 24.87 -10.48 72.43
C ASP A 454 25.66 -10.42 73.74
N GLU A 455 26.23 -9.26 74.05
CA GLU A 455 26.71 -8.87 75.37
C GLU A 455 25.87 -7.65 75.80
N THR A 456 24.89 -7.88 76.66
CA THR A 456 24.84 -7.47 78.08
C THR A 456 24.54 -5.99 78.31
N ASP A 457 23.31 -5.72 78.76
CA ASP A 457 23.02 -4.65 79.73
C ASP A 457 22.66 -5.30 81.07
N SER A 458 23.31 -4.80 82.11
CA SER A 458 23.33 -5.23 83.50
C SER A 458 22.37 -4.43 84.38
N ASP A 459 21.85 -5.10 85.42
CA ASP A 459 21.33 -4.64 86.72
C ASP A 459 20.13 -3.67 86.80
#